data_AF-A0A150VZD1-F1
#
_entry.id   AF-A0A150VZD1-F1
#
_cell.length_a   1.000
_cell.length_b   1.000
_cell.length_c   1.000
_cell.angle_alpha   90.00
_cell.angle_beta   90.00
_cell.angle_gamma   90.00
#
_symmetry.space_group_name_H-M   'P 1'
#
loop_
_entity.id
_entity.type
_entity.pdbx_description
1 polymer ?
#
loop_
_entity_poly.entity_id
_entity_poly.type
_entity_poly.pdbx_seq_one_letter_code
_entity_poly.pdbx_strand_id
1 'polypeptide(L)' 'MEIKVIPPDQLETVTLSDRWAVLVYGTLREDDAPGWRLQWLAAGERRDVFIGGDPSDPDPALAAAQNHLSANGL' A
#
# COMPACT_ATOMS: atom_id res chain seq x y z
N MET A 1 1.61 13.18 2.07
CA MET A 1 1.36 12.38 0.85
C MET A 1 -0.08 11.83 0.87
N GLU A 2 -0.76 11.66 -0.28
CA GLU A 2 -2.10 11.00 -0.33
C GLU A 2 -1.97 9.48 -0.49
N ILE A 3 -2.92 8.68 0.00
CA ILE A 3 -2.96 7.22 -0.20
C ILE A 3 -4.14 6.84 -1.08
N LYS A 4 -3.86 6.20 -2.23
CA LYS A 4 -4.86 5.57 -3.08
C LYS A 4 -5.07 4.13 -2.67
N VAL A 5 -6.30 3.75 -2.36
CA VAL A 5 -6.66 2.36 -2.02
C VAL A 5 -7.14 1.66 -3.28
N ILE A 6 -6.51 0.53 -3.61
CA ILE A 6 -6.90 -0.35 -4.70
C ILE A 6 -7.52 -1.60 -4.08
N PRO A 7 -8.84 -1.78 -4.16
CA PRO A 7 -9.48 -2.97 -3.63
C PRO A 7 -9.07 -4.22 -4.42
N PRO A 8 -9.10 -5.42 -3.80
CA PRO A 8 -8.68 -6.67 -4.44
C PRO A 8 -9.45 -6.97 -5.74
N ASP A 9 -10.70 -6.52 -5.84
CA ASP A 9 -11.56 -6.73 -7.01
C ASP A 9 -11.26 -5.77 -8.18
N GLN A 10 -10.36 -4.79 -7.98
CA GLN A 10 -9.96 -3.83 -9.01
C GLN A 10 -8.47 -3.98 -9.30
N LEU A 11 -8.13 -4.92 -10.18
CA LEU A 11 -6.77 -5.04 -10.71
C LEU A 11 -6.50 -3.92 -11.73
N GLU A 12 -6.13 -2.74 -11.23
CA GLU A 12 -5.69 -1.61 -12.05
C GLU A 12 -4.15 -1.53 -12.08
N THR A 13 -3.58 -1.21 -13.24
CA THR A 13 -2.16 -0.86 -13.32
C THR A 13 -1.97 0.56 -12.78
N VAL A 14 -1.30 0.67 -11.64
CA VAL A 14 -1.14 1.94 -10.95
C VAL A 14 0.30 2.42 -11.00
N THR A 15 0.51 3.59 -11.61
CA THR A 15 1.84 4.20 -11.80
C THR A 15 2.27 5.02 -10.60
N LEU A 16 3.11 4.46 -9.73
CA LEU A 16 3.61 5.17 -8.55
C LEU A 16 4.20 6.55 -8.89
N SER A 17 3.97 7.52 -8.01
CA SER A 17 4.53 8.87 -8.13
C SER A 17 5.00 9.37 -6.76
N ASP A 18 5.71 10.50 -6.73
CA ASP A 18 6.10 11.23 -5.52
C ASP A 18 4.92 11.89 -4.79
N ARG A 19 3.76 11.98 -5.45
CA ARG A 19 2.57 12.68 -4.91
C ARG A 19 1.64 11.80 -4.08
N TRP A 20 1.67 10.48 -4.32
CA TRP A 20 0.77 9.56 -3.67
C TRP A 20 1.40 8.18 -3.46
N ALA A 21 0.98 7.53 -2.39
CA ALA A 21 1.22 6.12 -2.11
C ALA A 21 0.00 5.29 -2.53
N VAL A 22 0.20 3.98 -2.65
CA VAL A 22 -0.82 3.00 -3.01
C VAL A 22 -0.94 2.00 -1.90
N LEU A 23 -2.17 1.74 -1.47
CA LEU A 23 -2.51 0.61 -0.64
C LEU A 23 -3.23 -0.43 -1.52
N VAL A 24 -2.62 -1.59 -1.72
CA VAL A 24 -3.13 -2.66 -2.59
C VAL A 24 -3.15 -3.98 -1.84
N TYR A 25 -4.16 -4.80 -2.09
CA TYR A 25 -4.24 -6.16 -1.53
C TYR A 25 -3.61 -7.18 -2.49
N GLY A 26 -2.71 -8.02 -1.97
CA GLY A 26 -2.15 -9.12 -2.77
C GLY A 26 -0.93 -9.78 -2.14
N THR A 27 -0.25 -10.59 -2.95
CA THR A 27 1.02 -11.23 -2.61
C THR A 27 2.13 -10.64 -3.48
N LEU A 28 3.37 -10.61 -2.97
CA LEU A 28 4.53 -10.11 -3.73
C LEU A 28 5.46 -11.26 -4.14
N ARG A 29 5.32 -12.41 -3.48
CA ARG A 29 5.91 -13.70 -3.84
C ARG A 29 4.84 -14.79 -3.79
N GLU A 30 5.09 -15.89 -4.48
CA GLU A 30 4.15 -17.03 -4.56
C GLU A 30 3.86 -17.64 -3.18
N ASP A 31 4.84 -17.62 -2.26
CA ASP A 31 4.72 -18.11 -0.88
C ASP A 31 4.30 -17.04 0.17
N ASP A 32 4.13 -15.77 -0.23
CA ASP A 32 3.72 -14.73 0.72
C ASP A 32 2.23 -14.91 1.09
N ALA A 33 1.90 -14.73 2.35
CA ALA A 33 0.50 -14.60 2.76
C ALA A 33 -0.13 -13.35 2.10
N PRO A 34 -1.36 -13.44 1.56
CA PRO A 34 -2.03 -12.30 0.98
C PRO A 34 -2.35 -11.27 2.05
N GLY A 35 -2.19 -9.98 1.72
CA GLY A 35 -2.49 -8.90 2.64
C GLY A 35 -2.35 -7.53 1.99
N TRP A 36 -2.74 -6.50 2.74
CA TRP A 36 -2.56 -5.12 2.31
C TRP A 36 -1.07 -4.74 2.29
N ARG A 37 -0.66 -4.07 1.22
CA ARG A 37 0.69 -3.58 1.03
C ARG A 37 0.64 -2.12 0.63
N LEU A 38 1.41 -1.32 1.35
CA LEU A 38 1.61 0.09 1.04
C LEU A 38 2.84 0.22 0.13
N GLN A 39 2.71 0.94 -0.98
CA GLN A 39 3.78 1.15 -1.97
C GLN A 39 3.89 2.63 -2.34
N TRP A 40 5.09 3.17 -2.43
CA TRP A 40 5.31 4.59 -2.76
C TRP A 40 6.68 4.81 -3.41
N LEU A 41 6.93 6.00 -3.95
CA LEU A 41 8.27 6.41 -4.37
C LEU A 41 8.93 7.25 -3.28
N ALA A 42 10.18 6.92 -2.95
CA ALA A 42 11.04 7.73 -2.09
C ALA A 42 12.41 7.88 -2.75
N ALA A 43 12.85 9.13 -2.97
CA ALA A 43 14.10 9.46 -3.65
C ALA A 43 14.28 8.77 -5.03
N GLY A 44 13.19 8.57 -5.76
CA GLY A 44 13.21 7.90 -7.07
C GLY A 44 13.20 6.37 -7.02
N GLU A 45 13.21 5.77 -5.82
CA GLU A 45 13.11 4.32 -5.63
C GLU A 45 11.72 3.92 -5.16
N ARG A 46 11.25 2.77 -5.66
CA ARG A 46 10.03 2.14 -5.14
C ARG A 46 10.30 1.57 -3.75
N ARG A 47 9.41 1.92 -2.82
CA ARG A 47 9.33 1.33 -1.48
C ARG A 47 8.03 0.57 -1.37
N ASP A 48 8.06 -0.52 -0.61
CA ASP A 48 6.87 -1.26 -0.22
C ASP A 48 6.98 -1.72 1.24
N VAL A 49 5.84 -1.82 1.92
CA VAL A 49 5.74 -2.42 3.24
C VAL A 49 4.46 -3.26 3.32
N PHE A 50 4.58 -4.41 3.98
CA PHE A 50 3.43 -5.25 4.30
C PHE A 50 2.71 -4.69 5.53
N ILE A 51 1.43 -4.38 5.37
CA ILE A 51 0.55 -3.91 6.44
C ILE A 51 -0.24 -5.09 7.03
N GLY A 52 -0.62 -6.05 6.18
CA GLY A 52 -1.51 -7.14 6.55
C GLY A 52 -2.96 -6.69 6.74
N GLY A 53 -3.83 -7.60 7.21
CA GLY A 53 -5.24 -7.31 7.46
C GLY A 53 -6.22 -8.02 6.52
N ASP A 54 -7.50 -7.80 6.76
CA ASP A 54 -8.61 -8.43 6.06
C ASP A 54 -8.87 -7.76 4.69
N PRO A 55 -9.02 -8.51 3.59
CA PRO A 55 -9.30 -7.93 2.26
C PRO A 55 -10.65 -7.21 2.16
N SER A 56 -11.63 -7.57 2.99
CA SER A 56 -12.98 -7.01 2.96
C SER A 56 -13.11 -5.67 3.68
N ASP A 57 -12.15 -5.32 4.52
CA ASP A 57 -12.12 -4.07 5.28
C ASP A 57 -10.76 -3.37 5.13
N PRO A 58 -10.62 -2.38 4.22
CA PRO A 58 -9.38 -1.63 4.03
C PRO A 58 -9.12 -0.59 5.13
N ASP A 59 -10.10 -0.21 5.95
CA ASP A 59 -9.96 0.90 6.90
C ASP A 59 -8.83 0.70 7.93
N PRO A 60 -8.68 -0.48 8.57
CA PRO A 60 -7.57 -0.74 9.48
C PRO A 60 -6.21 -0.65 8.77
N ALA A 61 -6.13 -1.15 7.54
CA ALA A 61 -4.91 -1.12 6.75
C ALA A 61 -4.56 0.30 6.29
N LEU A 62 -5.57 1.11 5.95
CA LEU A 62 -5.40 2.51 5.60
C LEU A 62 -4.90 3.33 6.79
N ALA A 63 -5.48 3.14 7.97
CA ALA A 63 -5.01 3.79 9.19
C ALA A 63 -3.55 3.42 9.51
N ALA A 64 -3.19 2.14 9.40
CA ALA A 64 -1.82 1.68 9.59
C ALA A 64 -0.85 2.27 8.54
N ALA A 65 -1.29 2.36 7.28
CA ALA A 65 -0.51 2.96 6.21
C ALA A 65 -0.27 4.46 6.42
N GLN A 66 -1.29 5.21 6.85
CA GLN A 66 -1.18 6.63 7.19
C GLN A 66 -0.20 6.86 8.34
N ASN A 67 -0.28 6.04 9.38
CA ASN A 67 0.66 6.06 10.50
C ASN A 67 2.10 5.78 10.03
N HIS A 68 2.28 4.82 9.11
CA HIS A 68 3.59 4.49 8.56
C HIS A 68 4.21 5.65 7.78
N LEU A 69 3.46 6.30 6.89
CA LEU A 69 3.95 7.46 6.13
C LEU A 69 4.28 8.63 7.07
N SER A 70 3.39 8.90 8.04
CA SER A 70 3.59 9.97 9.02
C SER A 70 4.85 9.76 9.87
N ALA A 71 5.10 8.52 10.32
CA ALA A 71 6.29 8.16 11.09
C ALA A 71 7.60 8.30 10.29
N ASN A 72 7.53 8.22 8.96
CA ASN A 72 8.68 8.38 8.06
C ASN A 72 8.81 9.81 7.48
N GLY A 73 7.93 10.74 7.88
CA GLY A 73 7.95 12.13 7.41
C GLY A 73 7.48 12.32 5.96
N LEU A 74 6.54 11.49 5.49
CA LEU A 74 6.02 11.45 4.11
C LEU A 74 4.56 11.92 4.01
#